data_AF-A0A3S9Q9M4-F1
#
_entry.id   AF-A0A3S9Q9M4-F1
#
_cell.length_a   1.000
_cell.length_b   1.000
_cell.length_c   1.000
_cell.angle_alpha   90.00
_cell.angle_beta   90.00
_cell.angle_gamma   90.00
#
_symmetry.space_group_name_H-M   'P 1'
#
loop_
_entity.id
_entity.type
_entity.pdbx_description
1 polymer ?
#
loop_
_entity_poly.entity_id
_entity_poly.type
_entity_poly.pdbx_seq_one_letter_code
_entity_poly.pdbx_strand_id
1 'polypeptide(L)'
;MSKFGQRTRATILSGIFLLLPACQIITEQADKNESYGEYYLALQQLSDQQLSQEVLKQQASIDSEATAATTTESSYDQQIKLLILYSLPASPIYNSFNAKALLNEMKKEGNNAAFATINPSEQAFITLLRDQLNQRLLMRNRLLTQQQVQQKRALEQQQQLLEQVQLLEQTIKQLKNIEQAIDKRDQ
;
A
#
# COMPACT_ATOMS: atom_id res chain seq x y z
N MET A 1 15.69 -54.67 -65.55
CA MET A 1 14.48 -54.34 -66.33
C MET A 1 13.30 -54.71 -65.43
N SER A 2 12.27 -53.93 -65.10
CA SER A 2 11.70 -52.65 -65.53
C SER A 2 10.87 -52.13 -64.33
N LYS A 3 11.25 -51.01 -63.70
CA LYS A 3 10.52 -49.73 -63.59
C LYS A 3 8.97 -49.74 -63.38
N PHE A 4 8.61 -49.08 -62.27
CA PHE A 4 7.58 -48.02 -62.08
C PHE A 4 6.09 -48.34 -61.95
N GLY A 5 5.45 -47.73 -60.94
CA GLY A 5 3.99 -47.68 -60.80
C GLY A 5 3.46 -47.11 -59.48
N GLN A 6 3.79 -45.84 -59.17
CA GLN A 6 3.26 -45.03 -58.05
C GLN A 6 1.73 -44.80 -58.13
N ARG A 7 1.04 -44.72 -56.98
CA ARG A 7 -0.06 -43.76 -56.63
C ARG A 7 -0.65 -44.08 -55.25
N THR A 8 -0.28 -43.34 -54.19
CA THR A 8 -0.90 -42.11 -53.61
C THR A 8 -1.96 -42.33 -52.52
N ARG A 9 -1.60 -41.85 -51.33
CA ARG A 9 -2.37 -41.07 -50.33
C ARG A 9 -3.37 -41.81 -49.42
N ALA A 10 -2.99 -41.89 -48.14
CA ALA A 10 -3.84 -41.46 -47.04
C ALA A 10 -2.96 -40.87 -45.92
N THR A 11 -3.14 -39.60 -45.66
CA THR A 11 -2.58 -38.80 -44.57
C THR A 11 -3.20 -39.22 -43.24
N ILE A 12 -2.39 -39.49 -42.21
CA ILE A 12 -2.85 -39.41 -40.81
C ILE A 12 -1.93 -38.41 -40.10
N LEU A 13 -2.50 -37.22 -39.97
CA LEU A 13 -2.12 -36.16 -39.05
C LEU A 13 -2.60 -36.60 -37.66
N SER A 14 -1.72 -36.73 -36.67
CA SER A 14 -2.14 -36.69 -35.26
C SER A 14 -0.97 -36.25 -34.40
N GLY A 15 -1.00 -34.98 -34.01
CA GLY A 15 -0.05 -34.38 -33.10
C GLY A 15 -0.22 -34.91 -31.68
N ILE A 16 0.90 -35.07 -30.98
CA ILE A 16 0.95 -35.15 -29.53
C ILE A 16 2.04 -34.15 -29.11
N PHE A 17 1.63 -32.90 -29.02
CA PHE A 17 2.29 -31.86 -28.25
C PHE A 17 1.32 -31.51 -27.11
N LEU A 18 1.87 -31.25 -25.92
CA LEU A 18 1.19 -30.84 -24.67
C LEU A 18 0.69 -31.95 -23.76
N LEU A 19 1.58 -32.40 -22.87
CA LEU A 19 1.23 -32.68 -21.48
C LEU A 19 2.27 -31.99 -20.58
N LEU A 20 2.21 -30.65 -20.53
CA LEU A 20 2.63 -29.94 -19.33
C LEU A 20 1.54 -30.21 -18.30
N PRO A 21 1.81 -30.81 -17.14
CA PRO A 21 0.91 -30.65 -16.01
C PRO A 21 1.02 -29.18 -15.60
N ALA A 22 0.14 -28.34 -16.13
CA ALA A 22 -0.24 -27.15 -15.41
C ALA A 22 -0.82 -27.66 -14.09
N CYS A 23 -0.10 -27.45 -12.98
CA CYS A 23 -0.73 -27.43 -11.67
C CYS A 23 -1.79 -26.33 -11.72
N GLN A 24 -3.00 -26.72 -12.11
CA GLN A 24 -4.19 -25.95 -11.82
C GLN A 24 -4.33 -26.04 -10.30
N ILE A 25 -3.90 -24.99 -9.60
CA ILE A 25 -4.38 -24.74 -8.24
C ILE A 25 -5.87 -24.46 -8.43
N ILE A 26 -6.65 -25.53 -8.37
CA ILE A 26 -8.09 -25.45 -8.15
C ILE A 26 -8.20 -24.88 -6.74
N THR A 27 -8.53 -23.59 -6.65
CA THR A 27 -9.13 -23.03 -5.44
C THR A 27 -10.49 -23.70 -5.30
N GLU A 28 -10.46 -24.90 -4.73
CA GLU A 28 -11.63 -25.57 -4.20
C GLU A 28 -12.29 -24.59 -3.23
N GLN A 29 -13.60 -24.43 -3.37
CA GLN A 29 -14.39 -23.44 -2.65
C GLN A 29 -14.02 -23.44 -1.17
N ALA A 30 -13.57 -22.27 -0.68
CA ALA A 30 -13.28 -22.01 0.71
C ALA A 30 -14.51 -22.33 1.55
N ASP A 31 -14.51 -23.53 2.11
CA ASP A 31 -15.51 -24.00 3.07
C ASP A 31 -15.17 -23.41 4.45
N LYS A 32 -16.22 -23.11 5.21
CA LYS A 32 -16.21 -22.31 6.44
C LYS A 32 -15.04 -22.61 7.39
N ASN A 33 -14.34 -21.54 7.79
CA ASN A 33 -13.32 -21.40 8.85
C ASN A 33 -11.86 -21.28 8.39
N GLU A 34 -11.57 -20.62 7.28
CA GLU A 34 -10.22 -20.12 7.04
C GLU A 34 -9.83 -19.11 8.14
N SER A 35 -8.66 -19.34 8.75
CA SER A 35 -8.04 -18.42 9.71
C SER A 35 -7.79 -17.05 9.05
N TYR A 36 -7.83 -15.94 9.81
CA TYR A 36 -7.45 -14.64 9.25
C TYR A 36 -5.97 -14.58 8.88
N GLY A 37 -5.13 -15.35 9.57
CA GLY A 37 -3.74 -15.54 9.19
C GLY A 37 -3.60 -16.26 7.85
N GLU A 38 -4.38 -17.32 7.62
CA GLU A 38 -4.42 -18.04 6.34
C GLU A 38 -4.95 -17.15 5.22
N TYR A 39 -6.02 -16.40 5.49
CA TYR A 39 -6.55 -15.41 4.57
C TYR A 39 -5.49 -14.37 4.18
N TYR A 40 -4.73 -13.85 5.15
CA TYR A 40 -3.63 -12.94 4.87
C TYR A 40 -2.55 -13.55 3.96
N LEU A 41 -2.19 -14.82 4.20
CA LEU A 41 -1.23 -15.54 3.35
C LEU A 41 -1.78 -15.79 1.95
N ALA A 42 -3.06 -16.11 1.81
CA ALA A 42 -3.71 -16.27 0.51
C ALA A 42 -3.69 -14.97 -0.29
N LEU A 43 -3.98 -13.83 0.36
CA LEU A 43 -3.91 -12.51 -0.29
C LEU A 43 -2.52 -12.17 -0.83
N GLN A 44 -1.45 -12.64 -0.19
CA GLN A 44 -0.08 -12.39 -0.67
C GLN A 44 0.25 -13.10 -1.99
N GLN A 45 -0.50 -14.14 -2.35
CA GLN A 45 -0.30 -14.89 -3.59
C GLN A 45 -1.16 -14.35 -4.75
N LEU A 46 -2.07 -13.40 -4.47
CA LEU A 46 -2.95 -12.83 -5.47
C LEU A 46 -2.21 -11.82 -6.35
N SER A 47 -2.57 -11.79 -7.63
CA SER A 47 -2.22 -10.69 -8.53
C SER A 47 -2.98 -9.41 -8.17
N ASP A 48 -2.48 -8.25 -8.59
CA ASP A 48 -3.12 -6.95 -8.36
C ASP A 48 -4.59 -6.90 -8.83
N GLN A 49 -4.91 -7.58 -9.93
CA GLN A 49 -6.27 -7.68 -10.45
C GLN A 49 -7.18 -8.50 -9.54
N GLN A 50 -6.71 -9.65 -9.05
CA GLN A 50 -7.46 -10.50 -8.12
C GLN A 50 -7.62 -9.80 -6.77
N LEU A 51 -6.60 -9.08 -6.32
CA LEU A 51 -6.65 -8.32 -5.08
C LEU A 51 -7.66 -7.17 -5.17
N SER A 52 -7.74 -6.50 -6.33
CA SER A 52 -8.77 -5.50 -6.60
C SER A 52 -10.18 -6.09 -6.59
N GLN A 53 -10.35 -7.31 -7.13
CA GLN A 53 -11.64 -8.02 -7.08
C GLN A 53 -12.02 -8.39 -5.64
N GLU A 54 -11.08 -8.87 -4.84
CA GLU A 54 -11.34 -9.21 -3.43
C GLU A 54 -11.72 -7.96 -2.63
N VAL A 55 -11.07 -6.82 -2.88
CA VAL A 55 -11.47 -5.53 -2.28
C VAL A 55 -12.91 -5.18 -2.62
N LEU A 56 -13.29 -5.26 -3.89
CA LEU A 56 -14.65 -4.94 -4.33
C LEU A 56 -15.67 -5.88 -3.70
N LYS A 57 -15.35 -7.18 -3.62
CA LYS A 57 -16.18 -8.19 -2.98
C LYS A 57 -16.42 -7.85 -1.50
N GLN A 58 -15.36 -7.61 -0.73
CA GLN A 58 -15.50 -7.31 0.70
C GLN A 58 -16.26 -6.00 0.95
N GLN A 59 -16.02 -4.96 0.14
CA GLN A 59 -16.75 -3.71 0.26
C GLN A 59 -18.25 -3.87 -0.06
N ALA A 60 -18.57 -4.58 -1.16
CA ALA A 60 -19.95 -4.83 -1.55
C ALA A 60 -20.71 -5.69 -0.53
N SER A 61 -20.02 -6.64 0.14
CA SER A 61 -20.60 -7.43 1.21
C SER A 61 -20.99 -6.57 2.42
N ILE A 62 -20.10 -5.66 2.84
CA ILE A 62 -20.40 -4.71 3.94
C ILE A 62 -21.58 -3.79 3.59
N ASP A 63 -21.60 -3.26 2.37
CA ASP A 63 -22.67 -2.36 1.91
C ASP A 63 -24.03 -3.10 1.85
N SER A 64 -24.01 -4.38 1.45
CA SER A 64 -25.21 -5.22 1.39
C SER A 64 -25.70 -5.57 2.80
N GLU A 65 -24.80 -5.87 3.73
CA GLU A 65 -25.14 -6.15 5.13
C GLU A 65 -25.65 -4.93 5.89
N ALA A 66 -25.27 -3.70 5.51
CA ALA A 66 -25.85 -2.49 6.06
C ALA A 66 -27.36 -2.34 5.73
N THR A 67 -27.84 -3.04 4.69
CA THR A 67 -29.24 -2.98 4.24
C THR A 67 -30.09 -4.19 4.67
N ALA A 68 -29.46 -5.29 5.07
CA ALA A 68 -30.11 -6.52 5.51
C ALA A 68 -29.90 -6.73 7.01
N ALA A 69 -30.94 -7.11 7.76
CA ALA A 69 -30.87 -7.41 9.19
C ALA A 69 -30.06 -8.70 9.47
N THR A 70 -28.76 -8.63 9.25
CA THR A 70 -27.82 -9.75 9.32
C THR A 70 -27.22 -9.82 10.73
N THR A 71 -26.86 -11.01 11.19
CA THR A 71 -26.24 -11.23 12.51
C THR A 71 -24.93 -10.46 12.65
N THR A 72 -24.70 -9.82 13.79
CA THR A 72 -23.51 -9.00 14.11
C THR A 72 -22.18 -9.67 13.79
N GLU A 73 -22.09 -10.99 13.97
CA GLU A 73 -20.87 -11.77 13.72
C GLU A 73 -20.41 -11.80 12.24
N SER A 74 -21.35 -11.89 11.28
CA SER A 74 -21.03 -11.87 9.83
C SER A 74 -20.42 -10.53 9.40
N SER A 75 -20.92 -9.46 10.03
CA SER A 75 -20.45 -8.11 9.78
C SER A 75 -19.03 -7.89 10.27
N TYR A 76 -18.66 -8.48 11.40
CA TYR A 76 -17.30 -8.37 11.90
C TYR A 76 -16.29 -9.18 11.07
N ASP A 77 -16.64 -10.37 10.55
CA ASP A 77 -15.75 -11.15 9.68
C ASP A 77 -15.35 -10.34 8.42
N GLN A 78 -16.33 -9.70 7.77
CA GLN A 78 -16.07 -8.86 6.60
C GLN A 78 -15.25 -7.63 6.94
N GLN A 79 -15.54 -6.97 8.07
CA GLN A 79 -14.75 -5.83 8.55
C GLN A 79 -13.31 -6.24 8.88
N ILE A 80 -13.07 -7.43 9.43
CA ILE A 80 -11.73 -7.94 9.70
C ILE A 80 -11.00 -8.29 8.40
N LYS A 81 -11.66 -8.90 7.42
CA LYS A 81 -11.08 -9.15 6.09
C LYS A 81 -10.71 -7.85 5.38
N LEU A 82 -11.57 -6.83 5.48
CA LEU A 82 -11.29 -5.50 4.95
C LEU A 82 -10.14 -4.80 5.70
N LEU A 83 -10.09 -4.92 7.04
CA LEU A 83 -8.95 -4.46 7.84
C LEU A 83 -7.63 -5.06 7.34
N ILE A 84 -7.62 -6.36 7.06
CA ILE A 84 -6.44 -7.06 6.55
C ILE A 84 -6.04 -6.50 5.18
N LEU A 85 -7.00 -6.28 4.28
CA LEU A 85 -6.76 -5.65 2.98
C LEU A 85 -6.19 -4.22 3.11
N TYR A 86 -6.67 -3.41 4.06
CA TYR A 86 -6.09 -2.07 4.33
C TYR A 86 -4.66 -2.14 4.88
N SER A 87 -4.30 -3.23 5.55
CA SER A 87 -2.99 -3.41 6.18
C SER A 87 -1.92 -4.01 5.27
N LEU A 88 -2.33 -4.63 4.16
CA LEU A 88 -1.46 -5.34 3.22
C LEU A 88 -0.81 -4.36 2.23
N PRO A 89 0.53 -4.23 2.17
CA PRO A 89 1.19 -3.28 1.27
C PRO A 89 0.96 -3.50 -0.23
N ALA A 90 0.71 -4.75 -0.64
CA ALA A 90 0.38 -5.09 -2.02
C ALA A 90 -1.05 -4.68 -2.42
N SER A 91 -1.91 -4.39 -1.43
CA SER A 91 -3.31 -4.04 -1.68
C SER A 91 -3.46 -2.69 -2.37
N PRO A 92 -4.35 -2.56 -3.36
CA PRO A 92 -4.62 -1.28 -4.02
C PRO A 92 -5.24 -0.26 -3.05
N ILE A 93 -5.87 -0.72 -1.96
CA ILE A 93 -6.44 0.14 -0.91
C ILE A 93 -5.50 0.28 0.29
N TYR A 94 -4.24 -0.14 0.19
CA TYR A 94 -3.30 -0.12 1.31
C TYR A 94 -3.26 1.25 1.99
N ASN A 95 -3.65 1.28 3.27
CA ASN A 95 -3.65 2.48 4.07
C ASN A 95 -3.61 2.13 5.56
N SER A 96 -2.43 2.27 6.17
CA SER A 96 -2.23 1.98 7.59
C SER A 96 -3.07 2.84 8.53
N PHE A 97 -3.46 4.05 8.12
CA PHE A 97 -4.32 4.92 8.91
C PHE A 97 -5.76 4.40 8.90
N ASN A 98 -6.30 4.08 7.72
CA ASN A 98 -7.65 3.50 7.59
C ASN A 98 -7.74 2.16 8.32
N ALA A 99 -6.73 1.30 8.17
CA ALA A 99 -6.65 0.05 8.93
C ALA A 99 -6.72 0.29 10.45
N LYS A 100 -5.95 1.27 10.95
CA LYS A 100 -5.94 1.60 12.38
C LYS A 100 -7.25 2.20 12.87
N ALA A 101 -7.90 3.03 12.05
CA ALA A 101 -9.21 3.61 12.34
C ALA A 101 -10.27 2.52 12.47
N LEU A 102 -10.39 1.64 11.47
CA LEU A 102 -11.33 0.52 11.45
C LEU A 102 -11.10 -0.43 12.65
N LEU A 103 -9.84 -0.76 12.96
CA LEU A 103 -9.50 -1.56 14.14
C LEU A 103 -9.92 -0.90 15.46
N ASN A 104 -9.83 0.43 15.56
CA ASN A 104 -10.28 1.15 16.74
C ASN A 104 -11.81 1.20 16.84
N GLU A 105 -12.51 1.33 15.71
CA GLU A 105 -13.98 1.32 15.65
C GLU A 105 -14.53 -0.01 16.16
N MET A 106 -14.02 -1.13 15.65
CA MET A 106 -14.37 -2.49 16.12
C MET A 106 -14.09 -2.73 17.61
N LYS A 107 -13.25 -1.90 18.25
CA LYS A 107 -12.96 -1.94 19.70
C LYS A 107 -13.82 -1.01 20.54
N LYS A 108 -14.36 0.06 19.94
CA LYS A 108 -15.15 1.09 20.66
C LYS A 108 -16.55 0.60 21.03
N GLU A 109 -17.06 -0.41 20.34
CA GLU A 109 -18.33 -1.06 20.67
C GLU A 109 -18.21 -1.91 21.94
N GLY A 110 -18.08 -1.25 23.10
CA GLY A 110 -18.36 -1.65 24.49
C GLY A 110 -17.89 -2.99 25.06
N ASN A 111 -17.85 -4.06 24.27
CA ASN A 111 -17.68 -5.45 24.68
C ASN A 111 -16.60 -6.19 23.87
N ASN A 112 -15.81 -5.50 23.04
CA ASN A 112 -14.94 -6.16 22.04
C ASN A 112 -15.72 -7.23 21.26
N ALA A 113 -16.99 -7.00 20.94
CA ALA A 113 -17.88 -8.01 20.38
C ALA A 113 -17.29 -8.61 19.09
N ALA A 114 -16.70 -7.76 18.25
CA ALA A 114 -15.96 -8.13 17.05
C ALA A 114 -14.83 -9.13 17.27
N PHE A 115 -14.28 -9.22 18.49
CA PHE A 115 -13.17 -10.10 18.83
C PHE A 115 -13.50 -11.09 19.95
N ALA A 116 -14.75 -11.11 20.45
CA ALA A 116 -15.16 -11.94 21.58
C ALA A 116 -15.27 -13.43 21.21
N THR A 117 -15.62 -13.71 19.96
CA THR A 117 -15.83 -15.05 19.40
C THR A 117 -14.61 -15.60 18.66
N ILE A 118 -13.53 -14.82 18.60
CA ILE A 118 -12.33 -15.15 17.85
C ILE A 118 -11.38 -16.00 18.69
N ASN A 119 -10.73 -16.99 18.06
CA ASN A 119 -9.79 -17.86 18.75
C ASN A 119 -8.51 -17.11 19.20
N PRO A 120 -7.75 -17.63 20.19
CA PRO A 120 -6.56 -16.93 20.70
C PRO A 120 -5.46 -16.67 19.66
N SER A 121 -5.30 -17.55 18.67
CA SER A 121 -4.30 -17.41 17.61
C SER A 121 -4.63 -16.22 16.70
N GLU A 122 -5.90 -16.08 16.31
CA GLU A 122 -6.38 -14.92 15.55
C GLU A 122 -6.28 -13.62 16.36
N GLN A 123 -6.59 -13.68 17.67
CA GLN A 123 -6.44 -12.52 18.53
C GLN A 123 -4.97 -12.07 18.60
N ALA A 124 -4.03 -13.02 18.67
CA ALA A 124 -2.60 -12.74 18.62
C ALA A 124 -2.20 -12.15 17.26
N PHE A 125 -2.71 -12.69 16.16
CA PHE A 125 -2.48 -12.16 14.81
C PHE A 125 -2.98 -10.72 14.66
N ILE A 126 -4.22 -10.43 15.05
CA ILE A 126 -4.81 -9.09 14.99
C ILE A 126 -4.07 -8.11 15.91
N THR A 127 -3.62 -8.58 17.08
CA THR A 127 -2.81 -7.78 18.01
C THR A 127 -1.46 -7.44 17.41
N LEU A 128 -0.78 -8.41 16.80
CA LEU A 128 0.46 -8.19 16.08
C LEU A 128 0.25 -7.20 14.93
N LEU A 129 -0.83 -7.36 14.16
CA LEU A 129 -1.18 -6.46 13.07
C LEU A 129 -1.34 -5.02 13.55
N ARG A 130 -2.07 -4.82 14.66
CA ARG A 130 -2.22 -3.51 15.30
C ARG A 130 -0.87 -2.91 15.65
N ASP A 131 0.03 -3.69 16.25
CA ASP A 131 1.32 -3.20 16.72
C ASP A 131 2.21 -2.83 15.53
N GLN A 132 2.20 -3.61 14.45
CA GLN A 132 2.87 -3.30 13.19
C GLN A 132 2.32 -2.01 12.54
N LEU A 133 1.00 -1.84 12.51
CA LEU A 133 0.36 -0.62 12.00
C LEU A 133 0.77 0.62 12.81
N ASN A 134 0.80 0.51 14.14
CA ASN A 134 1.24 1.58 15.02
C ASN A 134 2.71 1.95 14.78
N GLN A 135 3.59 0.96 14.67
CA GLN A 135 5.01 1.20 14.38
C GLN A 135 5.22 1.92 13.05
N ARG A 136 4.50 1.51 12.00
CA ARG A 136 4.54 2.18 10.69
C ARG A 136 4.06 3.63 10.76
N LEU A 137 2.98 3.89 11.48
CA LEU A 137 2.47 5.26 11.67
C LEU A 137 3.46 6.14 12.45
N LEU A 138 4.07 5.60 13.51
CA LEU A 138 5.11 6.31 14.27
C LEU A 138 6.33 6.62 13.40
N MET A 139 6.79 5.67 12.58
CA MET A 139 7.90 5.87 11.66
C MET A 139 7.57 6.97 10.64
N ARG A 140 6.38 6.92 10.03
CA ARG A 140 5.92 7.96 9.11
C ARG A 140 5.93 9.35 9.76
N ASN A 141 5.38 9.46 10.97
CA ASN A 141 5.34 10.73 11.70
C ASN A 141 6.74 11.25 12.01
N ARG A 142 7.69 10.38 12.41
CA ARG A 142 9.09 10.78 12.62
C ARG A 142 9.73 11.34 11.34
N LEU A 143 9.52 10.67 10.21
CA LEU A 143 10.04 11.13 8.91
C LEU A 143 9.43 12.47 8.49
N LEU A 144 8.12 12.65 8.67
CA LEU A 144 7.45 13.93 8.37
C LEU A 144 7.99 15.07 9.25
N THR A 145 8.15 14.84 10.56
CA THR A 145 8.73 15.83 11.47
C THR A 145 10.18 16.16 11.07
N GLN A 146 10.98 15.16 10.70
CA GLN A 146 12.36 15.38 10.25
C GLN A 146 12.42 16.21 8.97
N GLN A 147 11.56 15.92 7.99
CA GLN A 147 11.46 16.71 6.75
C GLN A 147 11.04 18.15 7.03
N GLN A 148 10.06 18.37 7.91
CA GLN A 148 9.63 19.72 8.30
C GLN A 148 10.76 20.51 8.96
N VAL A 149 11.54 19.88 9.85
CA VAL A 149 12.70 20.53 10.49
C VAL A 149 13.77 20.88 9.46
N GLN A 150 14.06 19.98 8.53
CA GLN A 150 15.03 20.25 7.46
C GLN A 150 14.58 21.40 6.55
N GLN A 151 13.31 21.42 6.16
CA GLN A 151 12.75 22.48 5.34
C GLN A 151 12.80 23.85 6.03
N LYS A 152 12.47 23.91 7.34
CA LYS A 152 12.59 25.14 8.13
C LYS A 152 14.03 25.64 8.19
N ARG A 153 14.99 24.76 8.45
CA ARG A 153 16.43 25.13 8.47
C ARG A 153 16.92 25.63 7.12
N ALA A 154 16.52 24.98 6.03
CA ALA A 154 16.88 25.42 4.68
C ALA A 154 16.33 26.82 4.38
N LEU A 155 15.11 27.11 4.81
CA LEU A 155 14.48 28.42 4.64
C LEU A 155 15.17 29.50 5.49
N GLU A 156 15.51 29.21 6.75
CA GLU A 156 16.29 30.10 7.62
C GLU A 156 17.67 30.41 7.01
N GLN A 157 18.37 29.39 6.51
CA GLN A 157 19.66 29.57 5.83
C GLN A 157 19.53 30.43 4.57
N GLN A 158 18.48 30.23 3.78
CA GLN A 158 18.22 31.04 2.59
C GLN A 158 17.99 32.51 2.97
N GLN A 159 17.26 32.79 4.04
CA GLN A 159 17.04 34.16 4.53
C GLN A 159 18.35 34.81 4.97
N GLN A 160 19.18 34.10 5.72
CA GLN A 160 20.50 34.60 6.14
C GLN A 160 21.41 34.92 4.95
N LEU A 161 21.40 34.08 3.91
CA LEU A 161 22.18 34.34 2.69
C LEU A 161 21.67 35.57 1.95
N LEU A 162 20.34 35.78 1.88
CA LEU A 162 19.77 36.99 1.28
C LEU A 162 20.19 38.26 2.03
N GLU A 163 20.18 38.24 3.35
CA GLU A 163 20.66 39.36 4.18
C GLU A 163 22.14 39.65 3.94
N GLN A 164 22.98 38.62 3.84
CA GLN A 164 24.41 38.78 3.53
C GLN A 164 24.64 39.37 2.14
N VAL A 165 23.90 38.90 1.13
CA VAL A 165 23.98 39.46 -0.23
C VAL A 165 23.57 40.93 -0.22
N GLN A 166 22.49 41.30 0.48
CA GLN A 166 22.05 42.68 0.57
C GLN A 166 23.08 43.59 1.26
N LEU A 167 23.74 43.09 2.32
CA LEU A 167 24.82 43.81 2.99
C LEU A 167 26.01 44.02 2.04
N LEU A 168 26.42 42.98 1.32
CA LEU A 168 27.50 43.06 0.34
C LEU A 168 27.19 44.07 -0.77
N GLU A 169 25.97 44.08 -1.30
CA GLU A 169 25.52 45.08 -2.29
C GLU A 169 25.64 46.51 -1.75
N GLN A 170 25.25 46.73 -0.49
CA GLN A 170 25.41 48.04 0.16
C GLN A 170 26.88 48.44 0.30
N THR A 171 27.75 47.52 0.72
CA THR A 171 29.19 47.77 0.84
C THR A 171 29.81 48.09 -0.52
N ILE A 172 29.48 47.34 -1.57
CA ILE A 172 29.95 47.61 -2.94
C ILE A 172 29.51 49.01 -3.39
N LYS A 173 28.26 49.40 -3.12
CA LYS A 173 27.76 50.75 -3.45
C LYS A 173 28.51 51.84 -2.69
N GLN A 174 28.82 51.62 -1.41
CA GLN A 174 29.62 52.57 -0.61
C GLN A 174 31.04 52.71 -1.16
N LEU A 175 31.71 51.59 -1.46
CA LEU A 175 33.05 51.58 -2.04
C LEU A 175 33.08 52.33 -3.39
N LYS A 176 32.10 52.08 -4.25
CA LYS A 176 31.96 52.79 -5.53
C LYS A 176 31.79 54.30 -5.35
N ASN A 177 31.02 54.73 -4.35
CA ASN A 177 30.86 56.16 -4.06
C ASN A 177 32.16 56.79 -3.54
N ILE A 178 32.94 56.06 -2.74
CA ILE A 178 34.24 56.51 -2.25
C ILE A 178 35.21 56.67 -3.42
N GLU A 179 35.28 55.67 -4.30
CA GLU A 179 36.13 55.69 -5.50
C GLU A 179 35.82 56.91 -6.38
N GLN A 180 34.53 57.16 -6.66
CA GLN A 180 34.11 58.34 -7.41
C GLN A 180 34.43 59.68 -6.71
N ALA A 181 34.44 59.70 -5.38
CA ALA A 181 34.79 60.90 -4.61
C ALA A 181 36.30 61.18 -4.63
N ILE A 182 37.13 60.13 -4.67
CA ILE A 182 38.57 60.23 -4.82
C ILE A 182 38.93 60.72 -6.22
N ASP A 183 38.36 60.12 -7.27
CA ASP A 183 38.59 60.54 -8.67
C ASP A 183 38.27 62.01 -8.91
N LYS A 184 37.24 62.54 -8.24
CA LYS A 184 36.86 63.97 -8.33
C LYS A 184 37.77 64.90 -7.54
N ARG A 185 38.53 64.41 -6.56
CA ARG A 185 39.50 65.20 -5.78
C ARG A 185 40.85 65.32 -6.50
N ASP A 186 41.16 64.38 -7.38
CA ASP A 186 42.42 64.34 -8.12
C ASP A 186 42.32 64.99 -9.52
N GLN A 187 41.17 65.60 -9.85
CA GLN A 187 40.93 66.47 -11.02
C GLN A 187 40.91 67.95 -10.62
#